data_AF-A0A381VM21-F1
#
_entry.id   AF-A0A381VM21-F1
#
_cell.length_a   1.000
_cell.length_b   1.000
_cell.length_c   1.000
_cell.angle_alpha   90.00
_cell.angle_beta   90.00
_cell.angle_gamma   90.00
#
_symmetry.space_group_name_H-M   'P 1'
#
loop_
_entity.id
_entity.type
_entity.pdbx_description
1 polymer ?
#
loop_
_entity_poly.entity_id
_entity_poly.type
_entity_poly.pdbx_seq_one_letter_code
_entity_poly.pdbx_strand_id
1 'polypeptide(L)' 'MDKDSESKCPVLGESQHTLGSTSNQNWWPNQLNLNILHQHDKKSNPMGENFDYRKEFKKLDYNALKKDLND' A
#
# COMPACT_ATOMS: atom_id res chain seq x y z
N MET A 1 19.33 5.13 23.94
CA MET A 1 19.83 4.78 22.59
C MET A 1 19.52 3.31 22.37
N ASP A 2 19.32 2.92 21.12
CA ASP A 2 18.98 1.58 20.61
C ASP A 2 17.49 1.21 20.58
N LYS A 3 16.87 1.50 19.43
CA LYS A 3 15.61 0.90 19.00
C LYS A 3 15.73 0.48 17.52
N ASP A 4 16.79 -0.25 17.21
CA ASP A 4 17.20 -0.56 15.83
C ASP A 4 16.86 -1.99 15.37
N SER A 5 16.10 -2.74 16.18
CA SER A 5 15.84 -4.18 15.97
C SER A 5 14.37 -4.57 15.76
N GLU A 6 13.41 -3.64 15.76
CA GLU A 6 11.98 -4.01 15.71
C GLU A 6 11.43 -4.27 14.29
N SER A 7 12.16 -3.98 13.20
CA SER A 7 11.59 -4.11 11.82
C SER A 7 12.57 -4.39 10.68
N LYS A 8 13.81 -4.82 10.95
CA LYS A 8 14.78 -5.12 9.87
C LYS A 8 14.64 -6.58 9.42
N CYS A 9 14.34 -6.81 8.14
CA CYS A 9 14.31 -8.15 7.56
C CYS A 9 15.69 -8.83 7.69
N PRO A 10 15.79 -10.00 8.35
CA PRO A 10 17.07 -10.62 8.69
C PRO A 10 17.82 -11.26 7.51
N VAL A 11 17.21 -11.33 6.32
CA VAL A 11 17.76 -11.98 5.12
C VAL A 11 17.79 -10.99 3.95
N LEU A 12 18.54 -9.90 4.08
CA LEU A 12 18.84 -9.01 2.96
C LEU A 12 20.06 -9.56 2.20
N GLY A 13 19.81 -10.52 1.31
CA GLY A 13 20.77 -10.96 0.30
C GLY A 13 20.86 -9.97 -0.87
N GLU A 14 21.98 -10.02 -1.61
CA GLU A 14 22.49 -9.06 -2.62
C GLU A 14 21.59 -8.76 -3.85
N SER A 15 20.27 -8.96 -3.82
CA SER A 15 19.39 -8.53 -4.91
C SER A 15 19.03 -7.05 -4.77
N GLN A 16 19.91 -6.19 -5.28
CA GLN A 16 19.76 -4.73 -5.27
C GLN A 16 18.73 -4.25 -6.30
N HIS A 17 17.45 -4.57 -6.12
CA HIS A 17 16.39 -3.89 -6.83
C HIS A 17 15.27 -3.52 -5.85
N THR A 18 15.33 -2.28 -5.37
CA THR A 18 14.26 -1.48 -4.73
C THR A 18 13.83 -1.79 -3.29
N LEU A 19 13.88 -3.03 -2.81
CA LEU A 19 13.41 -3.40 -1.46
C LEU A 19 14.58 -3.75 -0.53
N GLY A 20 15.36 -2.76 -0.11
CA GLY A 20 16.45 -3.02 0.85
C GLY A 20 17.69 -2.12 0.75
N SER A 21 17.75 -1.22 -0.23
CA SER A 21 18.83 -0.22 -0.31
C SER A 21 18.59 0.92 0.69
N THR A 22 19.67 1.50 1.23
CA THR A 22 19.60 2.67 2.11
C THR A 22 18.89 3.82 1.38
N SER A 23 17.71 4.19 1.88
CA SER A 23 16.89 5.25 1.27
C SER A 23 17.31 6.64 1.79
N ASN A 24 16.85 7.70 1.12
CA ASN A 24 17.08 9.08 1.57
C ASN A 24 16.56 9.32 3.01
N GLN A 25 15.51 8.61 3.42
CA GLN A 25 14.96 8.71 4.78
C GLN A 25 15.94 8.17 5.84
N ASN A 26 16.77 7.19 5.48
CA ASN A 26 17.79 6.66 6.37
C ASN A 26 18.96 7.65 6.55
N TRP A 27 19.30 8.41 5.50
CA TRP A 27 20.35 9.43 5.55
C TRP A 27 19.89 10.75 6.21
N TRP A 28 18.64 11.14 5.98
CA TRP A 28 18.04 12.36 6.54
C TRP A 28 16.72 12.04 7.26
N PRO A 29 16.76 11.52 8.49
CA PRO A 29 15.57 11.07 9.20
C PRO A 29 14.55 12.17 9.50
N ASN A 30 15.00 13.44 9.56
CA ASN A 30 14.15 14.60 9.82
C ASN A 30 13.75 15.38 8.54
N GLN A 31 13.99 14.82 7.34
CA GLN A 31 13.58 15.44 6.10
C GLN A 31 12.05 15.47 5.97
N LEU A 32 11.49 16.56 5.42
CA LEU A 32 10.06 16.67 5.15
C LEU A 32 9.59 15.54 4.21
N ASN A 33 8.60 14.79 4.66
CA ASN A 33 8.06 13.65 3.92
C ASN A 33 6.95 14.09 2.95
N LEU A 34 7.27 14.12 1.65
CA LEU A 34 6.31 14.43 0.58
C LEU A 34 5.57 13.20 0.05
N ASN A 35 5.86 11.99 0.56
CA ASN A 35 5.27 10.76 0.03
C ASN A 35 3.76 10.70 0.22
N ILE A 36 3.23 11.40 1.23
CA ILE A 36 1.80 11.48 1.50
C ILE A 36 1.00 12.08 0.34
N LEU A 37 1.64 12.90 -0.50
CA LEU A 37 0.95 13.62 -1.58
C LEU A 37 0.69 12.75 -2.80
N HIS A 38 1.25 11.54 -2.87
CA HIS A 38 1.14 10.65 -4.04
C HIS A 38 0.72 9.21 -3.71
N GLN A 39 0.27 8.92 -2.48
CA GLN A 39 -0.07 7.57 -2.01
C GLN A 39 -1.19 6.86 -2.80
N HIS A 40 -2.13 7.62 -3.38
CA HIS A 40 -3.32 7.09 -4.07
C HIS A 40 -3.46 7.68 -5.47
N ASP A 41 -2.37 7.74 -6.22
CA ASP A 41 -2.39 8.19 -7.60
C ASP A 41 -3.19 7.22 -8.50
N LYS A 42 -3.78 7.75 -9.58
CA LYS A 42 -4.57 6.99 -10.55
C LYS A 42 -3.74 5.89 -11.23
N LYS A 43 -2.43 6.08 -11.38
CA LYS A 43 -1.52 5.13 -12.03
C LYS A 43 -1.39 3.80 -11.29
N SER A 44 -1.53 3.82 -9.96
CA SER A 44 -1.49 2.60 -9.14
C SER A 44 -2.86 1.95 -8.98
N ASN A 45 -3.94 2.62 -9.41
CA ASN A 45 -5.28 2.07 -9.33
C ASN A 45 -5.54 1.09 -10.50
N PRO A 46 -5.73 -0.22 -10.22
CA PRO A 46 -5.99 -1.20 -11.26
C PRO A 46 -7.40 -1.09 -11.88
N MET A 47 -8.33 -0.37 -11.24
CA MET A 47 -9.74 -0.36 -11.66
C MET A 47 -10.03 0.52 -12.89
N GLY A 48 -9.03 1.15 -13.50
CA GLY A 48 -9.21 1.96 -14.70
C GLY A 48 -9.91 3.30 -14.44
N GLU A 49 -9.72 4.27 -15.34
CA GLU A 49 -10.11 5.68 -15.09
C GLU A 49 -11.62 5.90 -14.99
N ASN A 50 -12.41 5.03 -15.63
CA ASN A 50 -13.86 5.19 -15.76
C ASN A 50 -14.66 4.35 -14.75
N PHE A 51 -14.00 3.69 -13.79
CA PHE A 51 -14.68 2.84 -12.83
C PHE A 51 -15.33 3.63 -11.69
N ASP A 52 -16.63 3.42 -11.52
CA ASP A 52 -17.42 4.00 -10.43
C ASP A 52 -17.89 2.89 -9.49
N TYR A 53 -17.19 2.75 -8.36
CA TYR A 53 -17.52 1.77 -7.32
C TYR A 53 -18.96 1.93 -6.81
N ARG A 54 -19.45 3.17 -6.66
CA ARG A 54 -20.81 3.42 -6.14
C ARG A 54 -21.85 2.92 -7.13
N LYS A 55 -21.61 3.08 -8.43
CA LYS A 55 -22.52 2.58 -9.47
C LYS A 55 -22.54 1.06 -9.51
N GLU A 56 -21.37 0.41 -9.47
CA GLU A 56 -21.30 -1.05 -9.54
C GLU A 56 -21.84 -1.71 -8.27
N PHE A 57 -21.56 -1.15 -7.09
CA PHE A 57 -22.10 -1.66 -5.83
C PHE A 57 -23.64 -1.64 -5.79
N LYS A 58 -24.30 -0.67 -6.43
CA LYS A 58 -25.77 -0.63 -6.51
C LYS A 58 -26.37 -1.76 -7.32
N LYS A 59 -25.62 -2.38 -8.24
CA LYS A 59 -26.08 -3.52 -9.04
C LYS A 59 -25.87 -4.86 -8.32
N LEU A 60 -25.08 -4.86 -7.25
CA LEU A 60 -24.74 -6.06 -6.50
C LEU A 60 -25.96 -6.60 -5.76
N ASP A 61 -26.16 -7.92 -5.80
CA ASP A 61 -27.16 -8.58 -4.95
C ASP A 61 -26.66 -8.60 -3.50
N TYR A 62 -27.09 -7.61 -2.75
CA TYR A 62 -26.71 -7.43 -1.35
C TYR A 62 -27.29 -8.51 -0.43
N ASN A 63 -28.45 -9.08 -0.77
CA ASN A 63 -29.10 -10.10 0.05
C ASN A 63 -28.40 -11.44 -0.13
N ALA A 64 -28.06 -11.81 -1.36
CA ALA A 64 -27.28 -13.01 -1.65
C ALA A 64 -25.88 -12.92 -0.99
N LEU A 65 -25.18 -11.80 -1.14
CA LEU A 65 -23.87 -11.59 -0.51
C LEU A 65 -23.93 -11.77 1.02
N LYS A 66 -24.95 -11.21 1.67
CA LYS A 66 -25.12 -11.36 3.11
C LYS A 66 -25.37 -12.80 3.52
N LYS A 67 -26.13 -13.54 2.72
CA LYS A 67 -26.38 -14.96 2.98
C LYS A 67 -25.08 -15.75 2.90
N ASP A 68 -24.31 -15.58 1.82
CA ASP A 68 -23.02 -16.27 1.62
C ASP A 68 -21.99 -15.99 2.74
N LEU A 69 -22.06 -14.83 3.39
CA LEU A 69 -21.16 -14.47 4.50
C LEU A 69 -21.54 -15.07 5.86
N ASN A 70 -22.79 -15.50 6.03
CA ASN A 70 -23.31 -15.99 7.32
C ASN A 70 -23.62 -17.50 7.34
N ASP A 71 -23.52 -18.17 6.20
CA ASP A 71 -23.57 -19.64 6.07
C ASP A 71 -22.19 -20.27 6.38
#